data_AF-A0A1I0APS2-F1
#
_entry.id   AF-A0A1I0APS2-F1
#
_cell.length_a   1.000
_cell.length_b   1.000
_cell.length_c   1.000
_cell.angle_alpha   90.00
_cell.angle_beta   90.00
_cell.angle_gamma   90.00
#
_symmetry.space_group_name_H-M   'P 1'
#
loop_
_entity.id
_entity.type
_entity.pdbx_description
1 polymer ?
#
loop_
_entity_poly.entity_id
_entity_poly.type
_entity_poly.pdbx_seq_one_letter_code
_entity_poly.pdbx_strand_id
1 'polypeptide(L)'
;MFAAKKQNQSLLLKGNILLVIALIVFAWALDVPAETFKALDTVGHFVGFLVLTAVCHYFTRIPLTTLVICLICYAALTELSQYYLGFRNGEVRDVIANIFGICSYIFLFALLSPKRRKL
;
A
#
# COMPACT_ATOMS: atom_id res chain seq x y z
N MET A 1 -23.15 -15.00 20.10
CA MET A 1 -23.16 -13.52 20.23
C MET A 1 -21.81 -12.92 20.65
N PHE A 2 -21.06 -13.53 21.58
CA PHE A 2 -19.76 -13.01 22.05
C PHE A 2 -18.61 -13.01 21.00
N ALA A 3 -18.58 -14.00 20.10
CA ALA A 3 -17.53 -14.10 19.09
C ALA A 3 -17.57 -12.95 18.05
N ALA A 4 -18.76 -12.54 17.62
CA ALA A 4 -18.94 -11.43 16.66
C ALA A 4 -18.50 -10.08 17.24
N LYS A 5 -18.75 -9.84 18.55
CA LYS A 5 -18.33 -8.62 19.24
C LYS A 5 -16.82 -8.51 19.39
N LYS A 6 -16.14 -9.64 19.69
CA LYS A 6 -14.67 -9.72 19.79
C LYS A 6 -13.99 -9.51 18.43
N GLN A 7 -14.57 -10.04 17.36
CA GLN A 7 -14.05 -9.84 16.00
C GLN A 7 -14.17 -8.37 15.56
N ASN A 8 -15.31 -7.72 15.82
CA ASN A 8 -15.49 -6.30 15.51
C ASN A 8 -14.55 -5.40 16.32
N GLN A 9 -14.33 -5.67 17.61
CA GLN A 9 -13.33 -4.92 18.40
C GLN A 9 -11.91 -5.09 17.86
N SER A 10 -11.53 -6.29 17.41
CA SER A 10 -10.21 -6.52 16.82
C SER A 10 -10.01 -5.78 15.49
N LEU A 11 -11.08 -5.65 14.70
CA LEU A 11 -11.06 -4.93 13.42
C LEU A 11 -10.98 -3.41 13.64
N LEU A 12 -11.75 -2.89 14.60
CA LEU A 12 -11.70 -1.48 15.01
C LEU A 12 -10.32 -1.09 15.56
N LEU A 13 -9.70 -1.94 16.37
CA LEU A 13 -8.36 -1.70 16.89
C LEU A 13 -7.32 -1.63 15.77
N LYS A 14 -7.35 -2.59 14.82
CA LYS A 14 -6.46 -2.58 13.65
C LYS A 14 -6.67 -1.34 12.77
N GLY A 15 -7.93 -0.94 12.56
CA GLY A 15 -8.26 0.27 11.82
C GLY A 15 -7.73 1.55 12.49
N ASN A 16 -7.86 1.67 13.81
CA ASN A 16 -7.33 2.82 14.56
C ASN A 16 -5.80 2.86 14.54
N ILE A 17 -5.12 1.72 14.66
CA ILE A 17 -3.65 1.66 14.55
C ILE A 17 -3.21 2.15 13.17
N LEU A 18 -3.89 1.69 12.12
CA LEU A 18 -3.61 2.12 10.74
C LEU A 18 -3.82 3.63 10.56
N LEU A 19 -4.91 4.17 11.10
CA LEU A 19 -5.20 5.60 11.06
C LEU A 19 -4.11 6.43 11.75
N VAL A 20 -3.65 5.99 12.93
CA VAL A 20 -2.57 6.66 13.66
C VAL A 20 -1.27 6.65 12.85
N ILE A 21 -0.92 5.51 12.25
CA ILE A 21 0.27 5.42 11.37
C ILE A 21 0.14 6.38 10.19
N ALA A 22 -1.03 6.43 9.55
CA ALA A 22 -1.27 7.34 8.42
C ALA A 22 -1.15 8.81 8.83
N LEU A 23 -1.67 9.20 10.00
CA LEU A 23 -1.56 10.56 10.53
C LEU A 23 -0.11 10.93 10.87
N ILE A 24 0.67 10.00 11.43
CA ILE A 24 2.10 10.22 11.71
C ILE A 24 2.89 10.42 10.42
N VAL A 25 2.66 9.57 9.41
CA VAL A 25 3.31 9.70 8.09
C VAL A 25 2.92 11.01 7.41
N PHE A 26 1.64 11.39 7.48
CA PHE A 26 1.16 12.66 6.92
C PHE A 26 1.79 13.86 7.62
N ALA A 27 1.84 13.86 8.95
CA ALA A 27 2.48 14.92 9.73
C ALA A 27 3.98 15.04 9.42
N TRP A 28 4.67 13.91 9.28
CA TRP A 28 6.09 13.90 8.89
C TRP A 28 6.29 14.47 7.47
N ALA A 29 5.41 14.13 6.52
CA ALA A 29 5.49 14.61 5.16
C ALA A 29 5.31 16.14 5.03
N LEU A 30 4.62 16.80 5.98
CA LEU A 30 4.43 18.26 5.95
C LEU A 30 5.72 19.06 6.18
N ASP A 31 6.73 18.48 6.84
CA ASP A 31 7.97 19.16 7.23
C ASP A 31 9.16 18.81 6.33
N VAL A 32 8.96 17.97 5.31
CA VAL A 32 10.02 17.56 4.39
C VAL A 32 10.25 18.64 3.32
N PRO A 33 11.49 19.15 3.14
CA PRO A 33 11.79 20.11 2.09
C PRO A 33 11.44 19.59 0.69
N ALA A 34 10.94 20.46 -0.19
CA ALA A 34 10.45 20.09 -1.52
C ALA A 34 11.50 19.34 -2.38
N GLU A 35 12.77 19.74 -2.30
CA GLU A 35 13.87 19.08 -3.03
C GLU A 35 14.13 17.65 -2.53
N THR A 36 14.02 17.45 -1.21
CA THR A 36 14.12 16.12 -0.59
C THR A 36 12.92 15.26 -0.98
N PHE A 37 11.74 15.87 -1.07
CA PHE A 37 10.52 15.20 -1.53
C PHE A 37 10.68 14.65 -2.94
N LYS A 38 11.24 15.45 -3.86
CA LYS A 38 11.49 15.06 -5.24
C LYS A 38 12.51 13.93 -5.39
N ALA A 39 13.54 13.92 -4.53
CA ALA A 39 14.54 12.84 -4.50
C ALA A 39 13.98 11.53 -3.92
N LEU A 40 13.05 11.62 -2.97
CA LEU A 40 12.42 10.46 -2.33
C LEU A 40 11.19 9.95 -3.07
N ASP A 41 10.76 10.64 -4.12
CA ASP A 41 9.47 10.42 -4.75
C ASP A 41 9.28 8.97 -5.26
N THR A 42 10.20 8.46 -6.07
CA THR A 42 10.17 7.05 -6.53
C THR A 42 10.28 6.04 -5.39
N VAL A 43 11.00 6.38 -4.30
CA VAL A 43 11.07 5.53 -3.10
C VAL A 43 9.72 5.53 -2.37
N GLY A 44 9.06 6.68 -2.33
CA GLY A 44 7.70 6.85 -1.82
C GLY A 44 6.69 6.02 -2.61
N HIS A 45 6.79 5.98 -3.93
CA HIS A 45 6.00 5.11 -4.81
C HIS A 45 6.17 3.62 -4.44
N PHE A 46 7.42 3.16 -4.31
CA PHE A 46 7.71 1.79 -3.90
C PHE A 46 7.16 1.45 -2.51
N VAL A 47 7.51 2.24 -1.49
CA VAL A 47 7.10 1.99 -0.09
C VAL A 47 5.59 2.14 0.05
N GLY A 48 5.01 3.15 -0.59
CA GLY A 48 3.58 3.43 -0.60
C GLY A 48 2.78 2.25 -1.15
N PHE A 49 3.15 1.70 -2.30
CA PHE A 49 2.46 0.54 -2.86
C PHE A 49 2.73 -0.76 -2.09
N LEU A 50 3.91 -0.92 -1.48
CA LEU A 50 4.17 -2.06 -0.58
C LEU A 50 3.19 -2.03 0.61
N VAL A 51 3.10 -0.88 1.29
CA VAL A 51 2.21 -0.71 2.46
C VAL A 51 0.75 -0.77 2.04
N LEU A 52 0.36 -0.13 0.95
CA LEU A 52 -1.01 -0.16 0.41
C LEU A 52 -1.43 -1.59 0.09
N THR A 53 -0.57 -2.38 -0.55
CA THR A 53 -0.85 -3.80 -0.83
C THR A 53 -1.05 -4.58 0.48
N ALA A 54 -0.20 -4.36 1.48
CA ALA A 54 -0.34 -4.99 2.79
C ALA A 54 -1.68 -4.63 3.46
N VAL A 55 -2.01 -3.35 3.50
CA VAL A 55 -3.27 -2.85 4.05
C VAL A 55 -4.45 -3.46 3.31
N CYS A 56 -4.51 -3.36 1.99
CA CYS A 56 -5.63 -3.92 1.25
C CYS A 56 -5.73 -5.44 1.43
N HIS A 57 -4.62 -6.17 1.47
CA HIS A 57 -4.66 -7.63 1.65
C HIS A 57 -5.18 -8.04 3.03
N TYR A 58 -4.82 -7.30 4.11
CA TYR A 58 -5.28 -7.65 5.46
C TYR A 58 -6.68 -7.11 5.80
N PHE A 59 -7.09 -5.99 5.20
CA PHE A 59 -8.36 -5.34 5.53
C PHE A 59 -9.50 -5.70 4.56
N THR A 60 -9.18 -6.11 3.33
CA THR A 60 -10.19 -6.60 2.38
C THR A 60 -10.27 -8.12 2.38
N ARG A 61 -11.41 -8.67 1.94
CA ARG A 61 -11.55 -10.11 1.69
C ARG A 61 -11.32 -10.46 0.21
N ILE A 62 -10.62 -9.59 -0.52
CA ILE A 62 -10.36 -9.77 -1.95
C ILE A 62 -9.24 -10.80 -2.10
N PRO A 63 -9.37 -11.78 -3.01
CA PRO A 63 -8.29 -12.73 -3.29
C PRO A 63 -7.04 -11.99 -3.77
N LEU A 64 -5.86 -12.42 -3.31
CA LEU A 64 -4.58 -11.73 -3.54
C LEU A 64 -4.31 -11.46 -5.03
N THR A 65 -4.66 -12.40 -5.92
CA THR A 65 -4.51 -12.23 -7.38
C THR A 65 -5.33 -11.06 -7.92
N THR A 66 -6.61 -10.98 -7.54
CA THR A 66 -7.48 -9.86 -7.94
C THR A 66 -6.98 -8.55 -7.36
N LEU A 67 -6.54 -8.55 -6.10
CA LEU A 67 -5.98 -7.35 -5.47
C LEU A 67 -4.76 -6.82 -6.24
N VAL A 68 -3.83 -7.71 -6.63
CA VAL A 68 -2.64 -7.35 -7.39
C VAL A 68 -3.00 -6.73 -8.74
N ILE A 69 -3.93 -7.34 -9.49
CA ILE A 69 -4.39 -6.80 -10.77
C ILE A 69 -4.99 -5.41 -10.58
N CYS A 70 -5.87 -5.23 -9.59
CA CYS A 70 -6.46 -3.94 -9.27
C CYS A 70 -5.40 -2.89 -8.92
N LEU A 71 -4.38 -3.25 -8.14
CA LEU A 71 -3.32 -2.32 -7.73
C LEU A 71 -2.38 -1.95 -8.89
N ILE A 72 -2.10 -2.88 -9.81
CA ILE A 72 -1.33 -2.57 -11.03
C ILE A 72 -2.11 -1.60 -11.92
N CYS A 73 -3.41 -1.84 -12.13
CA CYS A 73 -4.26 -0.92 -12.87
C CYS A 73 -4.32 0.46 -12.19
N TYR A 74 -4.44 0.49 -10.86
CA TYR A 74 -4.45 1.71 -10.07
C TYR A 74 -3.12 2.48 -10.18
N ALA A 75 -1.97 1.79 -10.15
CA ALA A 75 -0.65 2.39 -10.37
C ALA A 75 -0.53 3.05 -11.75
N ALA A 76 -1.02 2.40 -12.81
CA ALA A 76 -1.02 2.99 -14.15
C ALA A 76 -1.97 4.20 -14.25
N LEU A 77 -3.16 4.10 -13.65
CA LEU A 77 -4.15 5.18 -13.68
C LEU A 77 -3.71 6.42 -12.90
N THR A 78 -2.97 6.24 -11.80
CA THR A 78 -2.47 7.36 -10.99
C THR A 78 -1.43 8.19 -11.76
N GLU A 79 -0.48 7.54 -12.42
CA GLU A 79 0.51 8.20 -13.30
C GLU A 79 -0.14 8.84 -14.53
N LEU A 80 -1.14 8.16 -15.12
CA LEU A 80 -1.93 8.74 -16.20
C LEU A 80 -2.67 10.01 -15.73
N SER A 81 -3.26 9.96 -14.54
CA SER A 81 -3.96 11.10 -13.96
C SER A 81 -2.98 12.25 -13.67
N GLN A 82 -1.79 11.97 -13.14
CA GLN A 82 -0.77 12.99 -12.90
C GLN A 82 -0.32 13.65 -14.20
N TYR A 83 -0.10 12.87 -15.26
CA TYR A 83 0.23 13.39 -16.59
C TYR A 83 -0.85 14.34 -17.14
N TYR A 84 -2.13 13.97 -17.04
CA TYR A 84 -3.22 14.81 -17.54
C TYR A 84 -3.50 16.05 -16.68
N LEU A 85 -3.33 15.95 -15.36
CA LEU A 85 -3.63 17.04 -14.43
C LEU A 85 -2.51 18.08 -14.37
N GLY A 86 -1.31 17.77 -14.85
CA GLY A 86 -0.19 18.71 -14.93
C GLY A 86 0.42 19.07 -13.56
N PHE A 87 0.00 18.42 -12.47
CA PHE A 87 0.59 18.60 -11.14
C PHE A 87 2.04 18.09 -11.08
N ARG A 88 2.38 17.11 -11.93
CA ARG A 88 3.72 16.56 -12.11
C ARG A 88 3.81 15.83 -13.46
N ASN A 89 5.02 15.67 -13.99
CA ASN A 89 5.22 14.78 -15.14
C ASN A 89 4.95 13.34 -14.69
N GLY A 90 4.02 12.65 -15.37
CA GLY A 90 3.85 11.21 -15.16
C GLY A 90 5.12 10.48 -15.58
N GLU A 91 5.71 9.70 -14.68
CA GLU A 91 6.96 9.01 -14.91
C GLU A 91 6.72 7.50 -14.98
N VAL A 92 7.07 6.88 -16.10
CA VAL A 92 6.99 5.42 -16.25
C VAL A 92 7.82 4.70 -15.17
N ARG A 93 8.89 5.34 -14.70
CA ARG A 93 9.71 4.88 -13.59
C ARG A 93 8.91 4.70 -12.29
N ASP A 94 7.96 5.57 -12.03
CA ASP A 94 7.14 5.52 -10.82
C ASP A 94 6.06 4.42 -10.92
N VAL A 95 5.51 4.15 -12.12
CA VAL A 95 4.71 2.92 -12.37
C VAL A 95 5.51 1.66 -12.04
N ILE A 96 6.77 1.60 -12.48
CA ILE A 96 7.66 0.46 -12.22
C ILE A 96 7.93 0.31 -10.72
N ALA A 97 8.21 1.42 -10.03
CA ALA A 97 8.41 1.43 -8.59
C ALA A 97 7.17 0.92 -7.82
N ASN A 98 5.97 1.34 -8.24
CA ASN A 98 4.70 0.85 -7.69
C ASN A 98 4.59 -0.68 -7.83
N ILE A 99 4.88 -1.22 -9.02
CA ILE A 99 4.84 -2.67 -9.30
C ILE A 99 5.85 -3.42 -8.42
N PHE A 100 7.08 -2.90 -8.28
CA PHE A 100 8.07 -3.49 -7.38
C PHE A 100 7.62 -3.49 -5.92
N GLY A 101 6.93 -2.45 -5.46
CA GLY A 101 6.33 -2.40 -4.12
C GLY A 101 5.30 -3.53 -3.90
N ILE A 102 4.39 -3.70 -4.87
CA ILE A 102 3.39 -4.79 -4.86
C ILE A 102 4.08 -6.16 -4.83
N CYS A 103 5.05 -6.38 -5.74
CA CYS A 103 5.78 -7.65 -5.83
C CYS A 103 6.59 -7.95 -4.55
N SER A 104 7.20 -6.94 -3.95
CA SER A 104 7.95 -7.08 -2.70
C SER A 104 7.04 -7.51 -1.56
N TYR A 105 5.83 -6.96 -1.48
CA TYR A 105 4.83 -7.42 -0.52
C TYR A 105 4.48 -8.90 -0.74
N ILE A 106 4.20 -9.32 -1.98
CA ILE A 106 3.88 -10.73 -2.29
C ILE A 106 5.04 -11.64 -1.88
N PHE A 107 6.27 -11.25 -2.18
CA PHE A 107 7.47 -12.00 -1.82
C PHE A 107 7.62 -12.15 -0.30
N LEU A 108 7.51 -11.06 0.45
CA LEU A 108 7.57 -11.06 1.91
C LEU A 108 6.43 -11.91 2.50
N PHE A 109 5.21 -11.76 1.98
CA PHE A 109 4.06 -12.54 2.41
C PHE A 109 4.29 -14.04 2.16
N ALA A 110 4.79 -14.43 0.99
CA ALA A 110 5.09 -15.83 0.67
C ALA A 110 6.20 -16.41 1.56
N LEU A 111 7.24 -15.61 1.87
CA LEU A 111 8.35 -16.02 2.72
C LEU A 111 7.94 -16.21 4.18
N LEU A 112 7.09 -15.30 4.70
CA LEU A 112 6.65 -15.30 6.09
C LEU A 112 5.43 -16.20 6.34
N SER A 113 4.69 -16.57 5.30
CA SER A 113 3.52 -17.43 5.42
C SER A 113 3.93 -18.85 5.78
N PRO A 114 3.55 -19.37 6.97
CA PRO A 114 3.83 -20.75 7.32
C PRO A 114 3.18 -21.68 6.30
N LYS A 115 3.96 -22.55 5.64
CA LYS A 115 3.39 -23.65 4.84
C LYS A 115 2.48 -24.46 5.75
N ARG A 116 1.15 -24.37 5.56
CA ARG A 116 0.20 -25.26 6.22
C ARG A 116 0.58 -26.69 5.84
N ARG A 117 1.24 -27.43 6.73
CA ARG A 117 1.42 -28.87 6.58
C ARG A 117 0.01 -29.47 6.53
N LYS A 118 -0.33 -30.12 5.42
CA LYS A 118 -1.49 -31.01 5.38
C LYS A 118 -1.16 -32.14 6.34
N LEU A 119 -1.89 -32.21 7.46
CA LEU A 119 -1.98 -33.40 8.31
C LEU A 119 -2.85 -34.44 7.61
#